data_AF-A0A935VYH9-F1
#
_entry.id   AF-A0A935VYH9-F1
#
_cell.length_a   1.000
_cell.length_b   1.000
_cell.length_c   1.000
_cell.angle_alpha   90.00
_cell.angle_beta   90.00
_cell.angle_gamma   90.00
#
_symmetry.space_group_name_H-M   'P 1'
#
loop_
_entity.id
_entity.type
_entity.pdbx_description
1 polymer ?
#
loop_
_entity_poly.entity_id
_entity_poly.type
_entity_poly.pdbx_seq_one_letter_code
_entity_poly.pdbx_strand_id
1 'polypeptide(L)'
;MNADASANGLTRSCVRARTRAVLSFGGSGNPDVLLVEADGGLVVVKDFYPRGRFVRRWLGPWLLRREVRAYGRLAGVAAVPHLLGWLDEAAIVLEYRPGVLLSRSLSGRLSPGFIDRLEAAIVEMHRRGVVHLDLRHRSNVLAGRDGDPIVLDFASAIGFESSTRLGRLGVRILGCFDRRALAKWRKRLG
;
A
#
# COMPACT_ATOMS: atom_id res chain seq x y z
N MET A 1 3.18 -22.11 -13.83
CA MET A 1 3.14 -20.91 -14.68
C MET A 1 1.66 -20.57 -14.85
N ASN A 2 1.05 -19.98 -13.82
CA ASN A 2 -0.35 -19.52 -13.86
C ASN A 2 -0.30 -18.00 -13.80
N ALA A 3 -0.33 -17.39 -14.98
CA ALA A 3 -0.71 -16.00 -15.11
C ALA A 3 -2.23 -15.99 -14.89
N ASP A 4 -2.68 -15.66 -13.69
CA ASP A 4 -4.10 -15.36 -13.46
C ASP A 4 -4.44 -14.20 -14.38
N ALA A 5 -5.15 -14.58 -15.45
CA ALA A 5 -5.42 -13.77 -16.60
C ALA A 5 -6.09 -12.46 -16.16
N SER A 6 -5.48 -11.35 -16.59
CA SER A 6 -6.10 -10.04 -16.70
C SER A 6 -6.88 -9.61 -15.45
N ALA A 7 -6.22 -8.96 -14.49
CA ALA A 7 -6.93 -8.11 -13.55
C ALA A 7 -7.77 -7.09 -14.37
N ASN A 8 -9.05 -7.42 -14.60
CA ASN A 8 -10.04 -6.63 -15.33
C ASN A 8 -9.63 -6.18 -16.75
N GLY A 9 -9.17 -7.11 -17.59
CA GLY A 9 -8.88 -6.84 -19.01
C GLY A 9 -7.62 -5.99 -19.27
N LEU A 10 -6.85 -5.65 -18.23
CA LEU A 10 -5.60 -4.91 -18.38
C LEU A 10 -4.47 -5.80 -18.91
N THR A 11 -3.76 -5.27 -19.91
CA THR A 11 -2.52 -5.82 -20.45
C THR A 11 -1.43 -4.75 -20.48
N ARG A 12 -0.16 -5.16 -20.50
CA ARG A 12 0.99 -4.25 -20.51
C ARG A 12 0.91 -3.18 -21.59
N SER A 13 0.46 -3.53 -22.79
CA SER A 13 0.37 -2.59 -23.92
C SER A 13 -0.69 -1.52 -23.71
N CYS A 14 -1.79 -1.83 -23.01
CA CYS A 14 -2.88 -0.88 -22.81
C CYS A 14 -2.71 0.00 -21.57
N VAL A 15 -1.83 -0.34 -20.61
CA VAL A 15 -1.62 0.45 -19.38
C VAL A 15 -1.39 1.92 -19.69
N ARG A 16 -0.42 2.24 -20.54
CA ARG A 16 -0.06 3.64 -20.86
C ARG A 16 -1.22 4.40 -21.50
N ALA A 17 -1.97 3.75 -22.39
CA ALA A 17 -3.09 4.36 -23.08
C ALA A 17 -4.30 4.59 -22.16
N ARG A 18 -4.47 3.72 -21.15
CA ARG A 18 -5.56 3.77 -20.17
C ARG A 18 -5.17 4.50 -18.86
N THR A 19 -3.94 5.01 -18.75
CA THR A 19 -3.51 5.82 -17.60
C THR A 19 -4.27 7.14 -17.58
N ARG A 20 -5.00 7.38 -16.49
CA ARG A 20 -5.73 8.63 -16.25
C ARG A 20 -4.90 9.65 -15.47
N ALA A 21 -4.03 9.17 -14.59
CA ALA A 21 -3.09 10.02 -13.85
C ALA A 21 -1.85 9.25 -13.41
N VAL A 22 -0.75 9.97 -13.22
CA VAL A 22 0.43 9.46 -12.50
C VAL A 22 0.34 9.96 -11.06
N LEU A 23 0.13 9.03 -10.12
CA LEU A 23 0.02 9.34 -8.70
C LEU A 23 1.40 9.57 -8.07
N SER A 24 2.42 8.87 -8.54
CA SER A 24 3.81 9.04 -8.10
C SER A 24 4.78 8.58 -9.17
N PHE A 25 5.85 9.36 -9.37
CA PHE A 25 6.98 8.96 -10.22
C PHE A 25 8.05 8.25 -9.38
N GLY A 26 8.43 7.06 -9.80
CA GLY A 26 9.35 6.19 -9.05
C GLY A 26 10.83 6.53 -9.18
N GLY A 27 11.20 7.49 -10.03
CA GLY A 27 12.60 7.88 -10.24
C GLY A 27 13.46 6.71 -10.73
N SER A 28 14.60 6.45 -10.08
CA SER A 28 15.51 5.36 -10.49
C SER A 28 15.25 4.03 -9.78
N GLY A 29 14.66 4.03 -8.58
CA GLY A 29 14.60 2.86 -7.70
C GLY A 29 13.21 2.42 -7.23
N ASN A 30 12.18 3.24 -7.43
CA ASN A 30 10.80 2.96 -7.01
C ASN A 30 9.91 2.71 -8.25
N PRO A 31 8.73 2.06 -8.08
CA PRO A 31 7.80 1.90 -9.18
C PRO A 31 7.11 3.24 -9.49
N ASP A 32 6.70 3.43 -10.75
CA ASP A 32 5.65 4.43 -11.02
C ASP A 32 4.33 3.92 -10.42
N VAL A 33 3.57 4.83 -9.83
CA VAL A 33 2.23 4.54 -9.32
C VAL A 33 1.23 5.23 -10.23
N LEU A 34 0.47 4.44 -10.97
CA LEU A 34 -0.41 4.89 -12.04
C LEU A 34 -1.87 4.66 -11.64
N LEU A 35 -2.73 5.63 -11.90
CA LEU A 35 -4.18 5.44 -11.88
C LEU A 35 -4.63 5.04 -13.29
N VAL A 36 -5.15 3.84 -13.44
CA VAL A 36 -5.47 3.23 -14.74
C VAL A 36 -6.94 2.83 -14.79
N GLU A 37 -7.59 3.07 -15.92
CA GLU A 37 -8.94 2.58 -16.16
C GLU A 37 -8.93 1.13 -16.66
N ALA A 38 -9.53 0.24 -15.87
CA ALA A 38 -9.75 -1.15 -16.21
C ALA A 38 -11.24 -1.38 -16.53
N ASP A 39 -11.59 -2.55 -17.07
CA ASP A 39 -12.97 -2.84 -17.48
C ASP A 39 -13.94 -2.85 -16.28
N GLY A 40 -13.42 -3.10 -15.06
CA GLY A 40 -14.15 -3.05 -13.78
C GLY A 40 -14.04 -1.72 -13.02
N GLY A 41 -13.50 -0.66 -13.64
CA GLY A 41 -13.32 0.65 -13.02
C GLY A 41 -11.86 1.03 -12.79
N LEU A 42 -11.63 2.09 -12.01
CA LEU A 42 -10.29 2.60 -11.73
C LEU A 42 -9.51 1.64 -10.83
N VAL A 43 -8.24 1.43 -11.16
CA VAL A 43 -7.28 0.65 -10.39
C VAL A 43 -5.96 1.37 -10.26
N VAL A 44 -5.15 0.97 -9.28
CA VAL A 44 -3.79 1.48 -9.09
C VAL A 44 -2.79 0.44 -9.60
N VAL A 45 -1.93 0.83 -10.53
CA VAL A 45 -0.85 -0.03 -11.04
C VAL A 45 0.48 0.47 -10.50
N LYS A 46 1.23 -0.41 -9.82
CA LYS A 46 2.62 -0.17 -9.44
C LYS A 46 3.54 -0.82 -10.46
N ASP A 47 4.31 -0.01 -11.16
CA ASP A 47 5.05 -0.44 -12.35
C ASP A 47 6.56 -0.15 -12.29
N PHE A 48 7.37 -1.21 -12.33
CA PHE A 48 8.83 -1.15 -12.47
C PHE A 48 9.32 -1.26 -13.92
N TYR A 49 8.44 -1.48 -14.90
CA TYR A 49 8.83 -1.64 -16.30
C TYR A 49 9.66 -0.47 -16.87
N PRO A 50 9.38 0.81 -16.54
CA PRO A 50 10.16 1.95 -17.02
C PRO A 50 11.60 2.00 -16.47
N ARG A 51 11.96 1.15 -15.51
CA ARG A 51 13.27 1.18 -14.85
C ARG A 51 14.34 0.46 -15.68
N GLY A 52 15.60 0.80 -15.37
CA GLY A 52 16.77 0.17 -15.97
C GLY A 52 16.74 -1.35 -15.81
N ARG A 53 17.38 -2.06 -16.74
CA ARG A 53 17.31 -3.53 -16.87
C ARG A 53 17.57 -4.28 -15.55
N PHE A 54 18.53 -3.82 -14.75
CA PHE A 54 18.86 -4.43 -13.46
C PHE A 54 17.69 -4.33 -12.46
N VAL A 55 17.15 -3.12 -12.28
CA VAL A 55 16.03 -2.86 -11.37
C VAL A 55 14.80 -3.62 -11.84
N ARG A 56 14.46 -3.52 -13.13
CA ARG A 56 13.29 -4.19 -13.70
C ARG A 56 13.33 -5.71 -13.57
N ARG A 57 14.49 -6.34 -13.74
CA ARG A 57 14.61 -7.81 -13.77
C ARG A 57 14.81 -8.45 -12.40
N TRP A 58 15.41 -7.75 -11.46
CA TRP A 58 15.80 -8.32 -10.17
C TRP A 58 15.15 -7.60 -8.99
N LEU A 59 15.47 -6.31 -8.81
CA LEU A 59 15.07 -5.57 -7.62
C LEU A 59 13.55 -5.33 -7.56
N GLY A 60 12.95 -4.88 -8.67
CA GLY A 60 11.52 -4.60 -8.78
C GLY A 60 10.66 -5.82 -8.48
N PRO A 61 10.84 -6.96 -9.18
CA PRO A 61 10.09 -8.18 -8.91
C PRO A 61 10.30 -8.70 -7.47
N TRP A 62 11.49 -8.53 -6.89
CA TRP A 62 11.74 -8.89 -5.48
C TRP A 62 10.95 -7.98 -4.52
N LEU A 63 10.97 -6.67 -4.73
CA LEU A 63 10.21 -5.68 -3.94
C LEU A 63 8.70 -5.94 -4.05
N LEU A 64 8.19 -6.14 -5.26
CA LEU A 64 6.78 -6.42 -5.51
C LEU A 64 6.34 -7.72 -4.85
N ARG A 65 7.15 -8.79 -4.88
CA ARG A 65 6.81 -10.05 -4.18
C ARG A 65 6.68 -9.86 -2.68
N ARG A 66 7.56 -9.06 -2.08
CA ARG A 66 7.48 -8.73 -0.65
C ARG A 66 6.21 -7.94 -0.35
N GLU A 67 5.89 -6.95 -1.18
CA GLU A 67 4.68 -6.15 -1.03
C GLU A 67 3.40 -7.01 -1.21
N VAL A 68 3.35 -7.87 -2.22
CA VAL A 68 2.26 -8.84 -2.46
C VAL A 68 2.05 -9.77 -1.27
N ARG A 69 3.13 -10.24 -0.62
CA ARG A 69 3.01 -11.04 0.62
C ARG A 69 2.38 -10.25 1.76
N ALA A 70 2.69 -8.95 1.88
CA ALA A 70 2.06 -8.09 2.88
C ALA A 70 0.57 -7.92 2.59
N TYR A 71 0.18 -7.58 1.35
CA TYR A 71 -1.22 -7.51 0.95
C TYR A 71 -1.98 -8.83 1.16
N GLY A 72 -1.36 -9.96 0.82
CA GLY A 72 -1.97 -11.29 1.02
C GLY A 72 -2.29 -11.57 2.49
N ARG A 73 -1.40 -11.19 3.41
CA ARG A 73 -1.66 -11.31 4.86
C ARG A 73 -2.75 -10.35 5.33
N LEU A 74 -2.82 -9.16 4.73
CA LEU A 74 -3.76 -8.10 5.08
C LEU A 74 -5.10 -8.19 4.32
N ALA A 75 -5.34 -9.25 3.56
CA ALA A 75 -6.58 -9.44 2.81
C ALA A 75 -7.81 -9.35 3.75
N GLY A 76 -8.76 -8.48 3.42
CA GLY A 76 -9.96 -8.23 4.24
C GLY A 76 -9.79 -7.25 5.39
N VAL A 77 -8.62 -6.61 5.56
CA VAL A 77 -8.50 -5.44 6.45
C VAL A 77 -9.08 -4.23 5.71
N ALA A 78 -10.18 -3.66 6.21
CA ALA A 78 -10.93 -2.59 5.52
C ALA A 78 -10.09 -1.34 5.16
N ALA A 79 -9.09 -1.03 6.00
CA ALA A 79 -8.16 0.07 5.84
C ALA A 79 -7.04 -0.20 4.82
N VAL A 80 -6.99 -1.38 4.19
CA VAL A 80 -5.94 -1.76 3.24
C VAL A 80 -6.59 -2.02 1.88
N PRO A 81 -6.07 -1.43 0.78
CA PRO A 81 -6.57 -1.74 -0.56
C PRO A 81 -6.39 -3.21 -0.91
N HIS A 82 -7.35 -3.79 -1.63
CA HIS A 82 -7.22 -5.16 -2.10
C HIS A 82 -6.13 -5.29 -3.18
N LEU A 83 -5.32 -6.33 -3.07
CA LEU A 83 -4.47 -6.77 -4.17
C LEU A 83 -5.35 -7.49 -5.20
N LEU A 84 -5.43 -6.92 -6.40
CA LEU A 84 -6.19 -7.50 -7.50
C LEU A 84 -5.38 -8.55 -8.28
N GLY A 85 -4.05 -8.46 -8.22
CA GLY A 85 -3.15 -9.48 -8.75
C GLY A 85 -1.88 -8.90 -9.36
N TRP A 86 -1.20 -9.74 -10.13
CA TRP A 86 -0.08 -9.32 -10.96
C TRP A 86 -0.57 -8.88 -12.33
N LEU A 87 -0.01 -7.79 -12.86
CA LEU A 87 -0.16 -7.46 -14.27
C LEU A 87 0.83 -8.28 -15.11
N ASP A 88 2.08 -8.35 -14.64
CA ASP A 88 3.17 -9.19 -15.17
C ASP A 88 4.33 -9.27 -14.15
N GLU A 89 5.52 -9.72 -14.57
CA GLU A 89 6.69 -9.85 -13.69
C GLU A 89 7.17 -8.54 -13.01
N ALA A 90 6.85 -7.38 -13.58
CA ALA A 90 7.35 -6.08 -13.14
C ALA A 90 6.24 -5.13 -12.66
N ALA A 91 4.98 -5.59 -12.60
CA ALA A 91 3.88 -4.77 -12.12
C ALA A 91 2.78 -5.55 -11.39
N ILE A 92 2.19 -4.90 -10.40
CA ILE A 92 1.02 -5.38 -9.65
C ILE A 92 -0.13 -4.40 -9.78
N VAL A 93 -1.35 -4.92 -9.60
CA VAL A 93 -2.59 -4.15 -9.65
C VAL A 93 -3.26 -4.17 -8.29
N LEU A 94 -3.62 -2.99 -7.80
CA LEU A 94 -4.28 -2.75 -6.52
C LEU A 94 -5.63 -2.07 -6.74
N GLU A 95 -6.54 -2.28 -5.81
CA GLU A 95 -7.78 -1.52 -5.71
C GLU A 95 -7.50 -0.03 -5.61
N TYR A 96 -8.23 0.78 -6.39
CA TYR A 96 -8.23 2.21 -6.19
C TYR A 96 -9.18 2.59 -5.06
N ARG A 97 -8.66 3.28 -4.04
CA ARG A 97 -9.47 3.85 -2.96
C ARG A 97 -9.50 5.38 -3.06
N PRO A 98 -10.67 6.01 -3.28
CA PRO A 98 -10.78 7.45 -3.42
C PRO A 98 -10.63 8.15 -2.05
N GLY A 99 -9.90 9.25 -2.04
CA GLY A 99 -9.77 10.08 -0.85
C GLY A 99 -8.64 11.10 -0.98
N VAL A 100 -8.27 11.70 0.15
CA VAL A 100 -7.26 12.76 0.21
C VAL A 100 -6.07 12.30 1.04
N LEU A 101 -4.86 12.50 0.52
CA LEU A 101 -3.64 12.20 1.27
C LEU A 101 -3.61 12.95 2.60
N LEU A 102 -3.24 12.25 3.66
CA LEU A 102 -3.16 12.83 4.98
C LEU A 102 -2.16 13.98 4.99
N SER A 103 -2.58 15.16 5.43
CA SER A 103 -1.74 16.35 5.42
C SER A 103 -2.15 17.30 6.55
N ARG A 104 -1.28 18.24 6.90
CA ARG A 104 -1.54 19.20 8.00
C ARG A 104 -2.79 20.05 7.75
N SER A 105 -3.09 20.35 6.48
CA SER A 105 -4.27 21.12 6.09
C SER A 105 -5.60 20.38 6.28
N LEU A 106 -5.57 19.06 6.51
CA LEU A 106 -6.75 18.28 6.89
C LEU A 106 -7.03 18.33 8.40
N SER A 107 -6.16 18.95 9.20
CA SER A 107 -6.43 19.15 10.63
C SER A 107 -7.76 19.90 10.81
N GLY A 108 -8.64 19.38 11.66
CA GLY A 108 -10.01 19.88 11.86
C GLY A 108 -11.03 19.53 10.77
N ARG A 109 -10.63 18.86 9.68
CA ARG A 109 -11.54 18.37 8.61
C ARG A 109 -11.68 16.84 8.58
N LEU A 110 -10.87 16.14 9.37
CA LEU A 110 -10.98 14.70 9.52
C LEU A 110 -12.22 14.36 10.34
N SER A 111 -12.82 13.22 10.03
CA SER A 111 -13.94 12.69 10.79
C SER A 111 -13.53 12.45 12.26
N PRO A 112 -14.45 12.64 13.21
CA PRO A 112 -14.22 12.24 14.59
C PRO A 112 -13.79 10.78 14.69
N GLY A 113 -12.77 10.51 15.51
CA GLY A 113 -12.22 9.15 15.70
C GLY A 113 -11.36 8.62 14.54
N PHE A 114 -11.03 9.43 13.53
CA PHE A 114 -10.15 8.99 12.42
C PHE A 114 -8.84 8.37 12.92
N ILE A 115 -8.20 8.99 13.92
CA ILE A 115 -6.93 8.53 14.48
C ILE A 115 -7.09 7.22 15.23
N ASP A 116 -8.22 7.02 15.92
CA ASP A 116 -8.49 5.80 16.66
C ASP A 116 -8.81 4.64 15.71
N ARG A 117 -9.49 4.91 14.59
CA ARG A 117 -9.67 3.92 13.52
C ARG A 117 -8.34 3.59 12.81
N LEU A 118 -7.45 4.57 12.66
CA LEU A 118 -6.11 4.33 12.12
C LEU A 118 -5.28 3.49 13.07
N GLU A 119 -5.39 3.75 14.38
CA GLU A 119 -4.77 2.92 15.42
C GLU A 119 -5.27 1.48 15.36
N ALA A 120 -6.59 1.28 15.29
CA ALA A 120 -7.20 -0.04 15.17
C ALA A 120 -6.71 -0.79 13.92
N ALA A 121 -6.59 -0.09 12.78
CA ALA A 121 -6.03 -0.66 11.55
C ALA A 121 -4.57 -1.11 11.72
N ILE A 122 -3.73 -0.30 12.36
CA ILE A 122 -2.32 -0.64 12.64
C ILE A 122 -2.22 -1.84 13.59
N VAL A 123 -3.06 -1.89 14.63
CA VAL A 123 -3.13 -3.01 15.56
C VAL A 123 -3.53 -4.29 14.83
N GLU A 124 -4.52 -4.23 13.94
CA GLU A 124 -4.95 -5.38 13.14
C GLU A 124 -3.83 -5.85 12.18
N MET A 125 -3.10 -4.92 11.56
CA MET A 125 -1.91 -5.25 10.75
C MET A 125 -0.86 -6.00 11.58
N HIS A 126 -0.55 -5.49 12.78
CA HIS A 126 0.41 -6.11 13.70
C HIS A 126 -0.08 -7.49 14.15
N ARG A 127 -1.38 -7.66 14.42
CA ARG A 127 -1.98 -8.95 14.78
C ARG A 127 -1.78 -9.99 13.68
N ARG A 128 -1.84 -9.57 12.41
CA ARG A 128 -1.56 -10.41 11.22
C ARG A 128 -0.08 -10.55 10.91
N GLY A 129 0.79 -10.07 11.81
CA GLY A 129 2.23 -10.18 11.68
C GLY A 129 2.84 -9.22 10.66
N VAL A 130 2.15 -8.17 10.24
CA VAL A 130 2.69 -7.19 9.27
C VAL A 130 2.99 -5.88 9.97
N VAL A 131 4.25 -5.43 9.87
CA VAL A 131 4.70 -4.11 10.35
C VAL A 131 5.01 -3.24 9.15
N HIS A 132 4.50 -2.00 9.09
CA HIS A 132 4.59 -1.16 7.90
C HIS A 132 5.93 -0.42 7.76
N LEU A 133 6.47 0.07 8.87
CA LEU A 133 7.75 0.80 9.01
C LEU A 133 7.82 2.21 8.42
N ASP A 134 6.91 2.59 7.52
CA ASP A 134 6.92 3.91 6.86
C ASP A 134 5.61 4.73 7.01
N LEU A 135 4.81 4.46 8.05
CA LEU A 135 3.57 5.23 8.31
C LEU A 135 3.80 6.71 8.67
N ARG A 136 5.05 7.12 8.87
CA ARG A 136 5.39 8.53 9.10
C ARG A 136 5.24 9.38 7.85
N HIS A 137 5.36 8.76 6.68
CA HIS A 137 5.26 9.48 5.43
C HIS A 137 3.80 9.77 5.10
N ARG A 138 3.52 11.03 4.80
CA ARG A 138 2.16 11.55 4.64
C ARG A 138 1.41 10.97 3.43
N SER A 139 2.14 10.48 2.44
CA SER A 139 1.57 9.81 1.25
C SER A 139 1.09 8.40 1.53
N ASN A 140 1.43 7.82 2.69
CA ASN A 140 1.15 6.41 3.01
C ASN A 140 -0.14 6.26 3.82
N VAL A 141 -0.83 7.36 4.13
CA VAL A 141 -2.15 7.35 4.75
C VAL A 141 -3.05 8.28 3.97
N LEU A 142 -4.23 7.80 3.61
CA LEU A 142 -5.26 8.52 2.90
C LEU A 142 -6.51 8.57 3.79
N ALA A 143 -7.15 9.73 3.84
CA ALA A 143 -8.50 9.85 4.38
C ALA A 143 -9.48 9.53 3.26
N GLY A 144 -10.15 8.38 3.36
CA GLY A 144 -11.17 7.94 2.42
C GLY A 144 -12.34 8.92 2.34
N ARG A 145 -13.11 8.84 1.26
CA ARG A 145 -14.30 9.69 1.07
C ARG A 145 -15.36 9.46 2.15
N ASP A 146 -15.43 8.23 2.65
CA ASP A 146 -16.20 7.74 3.80
C ASP A 146 -15.66 8.26 5.15
N GLY A 147 -14.51 8.92 5.17
CA GLY A 147 -13.88 9.42 6.39
C GLY A 147 -13.09 8.36 7.15
N ASP A 148 -12.84 7.20 6.53
CA ASP A 148 -12.04 6.12 7.11
C ASP A 148 -10.58 6.18 6.66
N PRO A 149 -9.64 5.73 7.51
CA PRO A 149 -8.23 5.69 7.14
C PRO A 149 -7.96 4.57 6.16
N ILE A 150 -7.16 4.88 5.14
CA ILE A 150 -6.62 3.91 4.20
C ILE A 150 -5.10 3.97 4.27
N VAL A 151 -4.47 2.84 4.54
CA VAL A 151 -3.02 2.67 4.60
C VAL A 151 -2.53 2.22 3.22
N LEU A 152 -1.57 2.96 2.69
CA LEU A 152 -1.01 2.77 1.35
C LEU A 152 0.48 2.43 1.44
N ASP A 153 0.97 1.78 0.39
CA ASP A 153 2.39 1.50 0.15
C ASP A 153 3.08 0.58 1.17
N PHE A 154 2.99 -0.72 0.90
CA PHE A 154 3.59 -1.75 1.75
C PHE A 154 4.99 -2.18 1.27
N ALA A 155 5.65 -1.40 0.42
CA ALA A 155 6.98 -1.73 -0.09
C ALA A 155 8.03 -1.88 1.04
N SER A 156 7.90 -1.09 2.11
CA SER A 156 8.75 -1.16 3.31
C SER A 156 8.24 -2.14 4.37
N ALA A 157 7.09 -2.79 4.17
CA ALA A 157 6.49 -3.63 5.20
C ALA A 157 7.31 -4.91 5.45
N ILE A 158 7.34 -5.39 6.69
CA ILE A 158 7.97 -6.65 7.08
C ILE A 158 6.91 -7.58 7.65
N GLY A 159 6.91 -8.81 7.15
CA GLY A 159 6.07 -9.90 7.63
C GLY A 159 6.79 -10.78 8.63
N PHE A 160 6.16 -11.04 9.77
CA PHE A 160 6.57 -11.98 10.81
C PHE A 160 5.56 -13.11 10.93
N GLU A 161 5.99 -14.26 11.44
CA GLU A 161 5.10 -15.39 11.74
C GLU A 161 4.46 -15.20 13.12
N SER A 162 3.25 -14.63 13.15
CA SER A 162 2.56 -14.23 14.38
C SER A 162 2.16 -15.40 15.29
N SER A 163 2.09 -16.63 14.75
CA SER A 163 1.87 -17.85 15.54
C SER A 163 3.06 -18.19 16.46
N THR A 164 4.27 -17.75 16.13
CA THR A 164 5.49 -18.02 16.90
C THR A 164 5.79 -16.93 17.93
N ARG A 165 6.46 -17.29 19.04
CA ARG A 165 6.90 -16.32 20.06
C ARG A 165 7.89 -15.30 19.48
N LEU A 166 8.84 -15.76 18.66
CA LEU A 166 9.84 -14.89 18.02
C LEU A 166 9.19 -13.93 17.03
N GLY A 167 8.22 -14.39 16.23
CA GLY A 167 7.49 -13.50 15.32
C GLY A 167 6.69 -12.44 16.06
N ARG A 168 5.99 -12.81 17.15
CA ARG A 168 5.31 -11.82 18.02
C ARG A 168 6.27 -10.82 18.65
N LEU A 169 7.46 -11.27 19.07
CA LEU A 169 8.50 -10.38 19.58
C LEU A 169 9.00 -9.43 18.47
N GLY A 170 9.22 -9.92 17.26
CA GLY A 170 9.60 -9.11 16.10
C GLY A 170 8.57 -8.01 15.79
N VAL A 171 7.28 -8.37 15.78
CA VAL A 171 6.18 -7.40 15.64
C VAL A 171 6.17 -6.40 16.80
N ARG A 172 6.38 -6.85 18.04
CA ARG A 172 6.40 -5.94 19.21
C ARG A 172 7.52 -4.91 19.11
N ILE A 173 8.73 -5.36 18.75
CA ILE A 173 9.93 -4.53 18.62
C ILE A 173 9.76 -3.56 17.44
N LEU A 174 9.52 -4.07 16.22
CA LEU A 174 9.44 -3.22 15.03
C LEU A 174 8.13 -2.43 14.95
N GLY A 175 7.03 -2.96 15.46
CA GLY A 175 5.75 -2.25 15.53
C GLY A 175 5.81 -0.97 16.39
N CYS A 176 6.87 -0.77 17.18
CA CYS A 176 7.08 0.51 17.85
C CYS A 176 7.29 1.66 16.87
N PHE A 177 7.83 1.41 15.67
CA PHE A 177 8.02 2.44 14.64
C PHE A 177 6.66 2.96 14.13
N ASP A 178 5.72 2.04 13.87
CA ASP A 178 4.35 2.36 13.46
C ASP A 178 3.61 3.11 14.58
N ARG A 179 3.69 2.64 15.83
CA ARG A 179 3.07 3.33 16.98
C ARG A 179 3.64 4.73 17.20
N ARG A 180 4.95 4.93 17.00
CA ARG A 180 5.59 6.26 17.04
C ARG A 180 5.11 7.16 15.90
N ALA A 181 4.85 6.59 14.72
CA ALA A 181 4.26 7.33 13.61
C ALA A 181 2.84 7.80 13.94
N LEU A 182 2.01 6.90 14.50
CA LEU A 182 0.66 7.22 14.97
C LEU A 182 0.67 8.31 16.05
N ALA A 183 1.54 8.21 17.05
CA ALA A 183 1.66 9.24 18.09
C ALA A 183 2.03 10.61 17.50
N LYS A 184 2.83 10.64 16.44
CA LYS A 184 3.15 11.88 15.70
C LYS A 184 1.94 12.43 14.96
N TRP A 185 1.11 11.57 14.38
CA TRP A 185 -0.13 11.98 13.72
C TRP A 185 -1.16 12.52 14.73
N ARG A 186 -1.34 11.85 15.87
CA ARG A 186 -2.21 12.30 16.96
C ARG A 186 -1.87 13.73 17.41
N LYS A 187 -0.58 14.06 17.56
CA LYS A 187 -0.11 15.42 17.92
C LYS A 187 -0.26 16.47 16.81
N ARG A 188 -0.41 16.05 15.55
CA ARG A 188 -0.49 16.97 14.40
C ARG A 188 -1.92 17.29 13.99
N LEU A 189 -2.85 16.41 14.35
CA LEU A 189 -4.24 16.42 13.89
C LEU A 189 -5.25 16.64 15.03
N GLY A 190 -4.84 16.40 16.28
CA GLY A 190 -5.46 17.00 17.47
C GLY A 190 -4.80 18.32 17.80
#